data_AF-G9QJ27-F1
#
_entry.id   AF-G9QJ27-F1
#
_cell.length_a   1.000
_cell.length_b   1.000
_cell.length_c   1.000
_cell.angle_alpha   90.00
_cell.angle_beta   90.00
_cell.angle_gamma   90.00
#
_symmetry.space_group_name_H-M   'P 1'
#
loop_
_entity.id
_entity.type
_entity.pdbx_description
1 polymer ?
#
loop_
_entity_poly.entity_id
_entity_poly.type
_entity_poly.pdbx_seq_one_letter_code
_entity_poly.pdbx_strand_id
1 'polypeptide(L)'
;MQEHFHFTTDPAKLQKQYAAIFCFVSVQLSLIQMYLHRRNRHLVKQEDEVVMAVHLLGKLLGFSSERARHRFVTGNLFTNGSFLERSRYNRRCRALGFAIKWIRHELAKRGQHHAYAVVDSLPLPLCHP
;
A
#
# COMPACT_ATOMS: atom_id res chain seq x y z
N MET A 1 -11.22 25.81 1.65
CA MET A 1 -11.09 24.74 2.65
C MET A 1 -9.65 24.27 2.65
N GLN A 2 -8.82 24.86 3.51
CA GLN A 2 -7.41 24.49 3.68
C GLN A 2 -7.36 23.22 4.52
N GLU A 3 -7.07 22.08 3.90
CA GLU A 3 -6.75 20.85 4.60
C GLU A 3 -5.37 21.02 5.24
N HIS A 4 -5.33 21.48 6.49
CA HIS A 4 -4.15 21.43 7.34
C HIS A 4 -3.83 19.96 7.63
N PHE A 5 -3.18 19.29 6.69
CA PHE A 5 -2.51 18.02 6.98
C PHE A 5 -1.34 18.35 7.90
N HIS A 6 -1.59 18.33 9.21
CA HIS A 6 -0.53 18.51 10.20
C HIS A 6 0.53 17.43 9.97
N PHE A 7 1.70 17.91 9.54
CA PHE A 7 2.96 17.21 9.32
C PHE A 7 3.58 16.72 10.64
N THR A 8 2.78 16.16 11.54
CA THR A 8 3.18 15.70 12.88
C THR A 8 3.17 14.18 12.95
N THR A 9 3.52 13.49 11.86
CA THR A 9 3.87 12.08 11.96
C THR A 9 5.34 12.01 12.32
N ASP A 10 5.67 11.44 13.48
CA ASP A 10 7.04 11.11 13.86
C ASP A 10 7.75 10.43 12.65
N PRO A 11 8.77 11.07 12.05
CA PRO A 11 9.44 10.56 10.86
C PRO A 11 10.00 9.16 11.07
N ALA A 12 10.48 8.83 12.27
CA ALA A 12 11.01 7.52 12.59
C ALA A 12 9.89 6.46 12.57
N LYS A 13 8.74 6.78 13.15
CA LYS A 13 7.55 5.92 13.12
C LYS A 13 7.05 5.70 11.70
N LEU A 14 6.98 6.76 10.90
CA LEU A 14 6.57 6.68 9.49
C LEU A 14 7.53 5.81 8.69
N GLN A 15 8.84 6.02 8.85
CA GLN A 15 9.86 5.24 8.15
C GLN A 15 9.80 3.76 8.55
N LYS A 16 9.59 3.47 9.85
CA LYS A 16 9.43 2.10 10.34
C LYS A 16 8.18 1.42 9.76
N GLN A 17 7.05 2.12 9.71
CA GLN A 17 5.82 1.61 9.09
C GLN A 17 6.02 1.37 7.59
N TYR A 18 6.61 2.33 6.89
CA TYR A 18 6.92 2.20 5.47
C TYR A 18 7.84 1.00 5.22
N ALA A 19 8.91 0.82 6.00
CA ALA A 19 9.84 -0.30 5.86
C ALA A 19 9.16 -1.66 6.09
N ALA A 20 8.28 -1.77 7.08
CA ALA A 20 7.52 -2.99 7.34
C ALA A 20 6.59 -3.34 6.17
N ILE A 21 5.86 -2.35 5.66
CA ILE A 21 5.00 -2.52 4.48
C ILE A 21 5.83 -2.88 3.25
N PHE A 22 6.95 -2.19 3.04
CA PHE A 22 7.84 -2.42 1.90
C PHE A 22 8.39 -3.85 1.90
N CYS A 23 8.84 -4.34 3.06
CA CYS A 23 9.30 -5.72 3.22
C CYS A 23 8.20 -6.73 2.86
N PHE A 24 7.00 -6.55 3.43
CA PHE A 24 5.85 -7.40 3.13
C PHE A 24 5.47 -7.38 1.64
N VAL A 25 5.37 -6.19 1.03
CA VAL A 25 5.04 -6.01 -0.38
C VAL A 25 6.08 -6.67 -1.27
N SER A 26 7.37 -6.53 -0.97
CA SER A 26 8.46 -7.11 -1.77
C SER A 26 8.38 -8.64 -1.81
N VAL A 27 8.08 -9.27 -0.67
CA VAL A 27 7.83 -10.72 -0.61
C VAL A 27 6.63 -11.10 -1.49
N GLN A 28 5.52 -10.37 -1.38
CA GLN A 28 4.31 -10.68 -2.15
C GLN A 28 4.51 -10.48 -3.66
N LEU A 29 5.18 -9.42 -4.08
CA LEU A 29 5.45 -9.14 -5.50
C LEU A 29 6.38 -10.20 -6.11
N SER A 30 7.34 -10.71 -5.34
CA SER A 30 8.22 -11.80 -5.78
C SER A 30 7.44 -13.07 -6.12
N LEU A 31 6.39 -13.39 -5.34
CA LEU A 31 5.53 -14.56 -5.59
C LEU A 31 4.70 -14.46 -6.87
N ILE A 32 4.36 -13.23 -7.28
CA ILE A 32 3.53 -12.97 -8.47
C ILE A 32 4.32 -12.34 -9.61
N GLN A 33 5.65 -12.33 -9.53
CA GLN A 33 6.51 -11.62 -10.49
C GLN A 33 6.26 -12.08 -11.93
N MET A 34 5.98 -13.37 -12.13
CA MET A 34 5.63 -13.95 -13.43
C MET A 34 4.34 -13.35 -14.03
N TYR A 35 3.44 -12.79 -13.22
CA TYR A 35 2.23 -12.13 -13.71
C TYR A 35 2.41 -10.62 -13.88
N LEU A 36 3.50 -10.06 -13.35
CA LEU A 36 3.83 -8.64 -13.40
C LEU A 36 4.80 -8.33 -14.56
N HIS A 37 4.40 -8.68 -15.78
CA HIS A 37 5.19 -8.36 -16.96
C HIS A 37 5.10 -6.87 -17.30
N ARG A 38 6.25 -6.20 -17.30
CA ARG A 38 6.38 -4.79 -17.70
C ARG A 38 7.21 -4.66 -18.96
N ARG A 39 6.60 -4.11 -20.02
CA ARG A 39 7.34 -3.66 -21.20
C ARG A 39 8.28 -2.51 -20.81
N ASN A 40 9.51 -2.52 -21.32
CA ASN A 40 10.55 -1.51 -21.05
C ASN A 40 11.00 -1.45 -19.57
N ARG A 41 11.29 -2.59 -18.96
CA ARG A 41 11.82 -2.69 -17.60
C ARG A 41 13.12 -1.88 -17.40
N HIS A 42 13.94 -1.71 -18.44
CA HIS A 42 15.15 -0.90 -18.39
C HIS A 42 14.90 0.62 -18.24
N LEU A 43 13.67 1.11 -18.50
CA LEU A 43 13.29 2.53 -18.34
C LEU A 43 12.50 2.78 -17.04
N VAL A 44 12.58 1.86 -16.08
CA VAL A 44 11.89 1.99 -14.79
C VAL A 44 12.48 3.17 -14.03
N LYS A 45 11.64 4.18 -13.73
CA LYS A 45 12.00 5.32 -12.87
C LYS A 45 11.76 5.04 -11.38
N GLN A 46 10.92 4.06 -11.07
CA GLN A 46 10.56 3.67 -9.71
C GLN A 46 10.08 2.22 -9.73
N GLU A 47 10.63 1.44 -8.80
CA GLU A 47 10.26 0.04 -8.59
C GLU A 47 8.80 -0.11 -8.16
N ASP A 48 8.19 -1.23 -8.55
CA ASP A 48 6.78 -1.50 -8.32
C ASP A 48 6.49 -1.74 -6.83
N GLU A 49 7.45 -2.30 -6.10
CA GLU A 49 7.45 -2.49 -4.65
C GLU A 49 7.29 -1.15 -3.93
N VAL A 50 8.02 -0.12 -4.37
CA VAL A 50 7.93 1.23 -3.78
C VAL A 50 6.56 1.83 -4.08
N VAL A 51 6.10 1.75 -5.33
CA VAL A 51 4.77 2.27 -5.73
C VAL A 51 3.66 1.63 -4.91
N MET A 52 3.73 0.31 -4.72
CA MET A 52 2.76 -0.47 -3.96
C MET A 52 2.84 -0.18 -2.47
N ALA A 53 4.04 -0.14 -1.89
CA ALA A 53 4.22 0.16 -0.46
C ALA A 53 3.66 1.54 -0.12
N VAL A 54 3.94 2.55 -0.95
CA VAL A 54 3.36 3.90 -0.83
C VAL A 54 1.84 3.87 -0.95
N HIS A 55 1.29 3.08 -1.89
CA HIS A 55 -0.15 2.97 -2.06
C HIS A 55 -0.85 2.37 -0.83
N LEU A 56 -0.30 1.28 -0.29
CA LEU A 56 -0.81 0.64 0.93
C LEU A 56 -0.67 1.54 2.15
N LEU A 57 0.50 2.16 2.34
CA LEU A 57 0.73 3.10 3.43
C LEU A 57 -0.29 4.23 3.40
N GLY A 58 -0.55 4.80 2.22
CA GLY A 58 -1.55 5.84 2.07
C GLY A 58 -2.97 5.40 2.45
N LYS A 59 -3.33 4.14 2.19
CA LYS A 59 -4.61 3.57 2.63
C LYS A 59 -4.66 3.36 4.14
N LEU A 60 -3.56 2.89 4.75
CA LEU A 60 -3.45 2.69 6.20
C LEU A 60 -3.52 4.02 6.97
N LEU A 61 -2.96 5.09 6.41
CA LEU A 61 -3.04 6.44 6.97
C LEU A 61 -4.39 7.13 6.71
N GLY A 62 -5.36 6.44 6.09
CA GLY A 62 -6.71 6.96 5.88
C GLY A 62 -6.87 7.95 4.72
N PHE A 63 -5.88 8.07 3.81
CA PHE A 63 -6.01 8.99 2.68
C PHE A 63 -7.05 8.50 1.67
N SER A 64 -8.19 9.20 1.61
CA SER A 64 -9.21 9.03 0.57
C SER A 64 -8.77 9.62 -0.78
N SER A 65 -8.10 10.78 -0.75
CA SER A 65 -7.66 11.52 -1.94
C SER A 65 -6.30 11.06 -2.46
N GLU A 66 -6.22 10.76 -3.77
CA GLU A 66 -4.94 10.50 -4.46
C GLU A 66 -3.97 11.69 -4.38
N ARG A 67 -4.50 12.92 -4.44
CA ARG A 67 -3.71 14.14 -4.34
C ARG A 67 -3.10 14.32 -2.96
N ALA A 68 -3.90 14.10 -1.90
CA ALA A 68 -3.43 14.23 -0.53
C ALA A 68 -2.32 13.21 -0.23
N ARG A 69 -2.52 11.95 -0.62
CA ARG A 69 -1.52 10.89 -0.48
C ARG A 69 -0.22 11.23 -1.22
N HIS A 70 -0.31 11.66 -2.47
CA HIS A 70 0.88 11.99 -3.27
C HIS A 70 1.68 13.12 -2.62
N ARG A 71 1.00 14.21 -2.21
CA ARG A 71 1.65 15.33 -1.50
C ARG A 71 2.28 14.90 -0.19
N PHE A 72 1.60 14.06 0.59
CA PHE A 72 2.11 13.55 1.85
C PHE A 72 3.41 12.76 1.63
N VAL A 73 3.43 11.87 0.65
CA VAL A 73 4.58 11.01 0.35
C VAL A 73 5.77 11.83 -0.14
N THR A 74 5.55 12.79 -1.05
CA THR A 74 6.63 13.67 -1.53
C THR A 74 7.12 14.63 -0.45
N GLY A 75 6.27 15.01 0.50
CA GLY A 75 6.64 15.93 1.59
C GLY A 75 7.32 15.26 2.78
N ASN A 76 7.15 13.95 2.98
CA ASN A 76 7.63 13.25 4.19
C ASN A 76 8.58 12.08 3.90
N LEU A 77 8.37 11.31 2.82
CA LEU A 77 9.16 10.11 2.52
C LEU A 77 10.18 10.33 1.40
N PHE A 78 9.86 11.17 0.41
CA PHE A 78 10.69 11.40 -0.77
C PHE A 78 10.91 12.90 -1.00
N THR A 79 11.43 13.58 0.03
CA THR A 79 11.65 15.03 0.06
C THR A 79 12.59 15.54 -1.02
N ASN A 80 13.52 14.69 -1.48
CA ASN A 80 14.51 15.03 -2.51
C ASN A 80 13.93 15.02 -3.94
N GLY A 81 12.61 14.91 -4.11
CA GLY A 81 11.96 14.83 -5.43
C GLY A 81 12.22 13.51 -6.17
N SER A 82 12.71 12.48 -5.47
CA SER A 82 13.04 11.18 -6.06
C SER A 82 11.82 10.32 -6.42
N PHE A 83 10.61 10.74 -6.02
CA PHE A 83 9.38 9.99 -6.30
C PHE A 83 8.74 10.36 -7.64
N LEU A 84 7.93 9.43 -8.16
CA LEU A 84 7.19 9.63 -9.40
C LEU A 84 6.24 10.84 -9.36
N GLU A 85 6.11 11.50 -10.50
CA GLU A 85 5.02 12.45 -10.75
C GLU A 85 3.65 11.82 -10.49
N ARG A 86 2.71 12.61 -9.96
CA ARG A 86 1.36 12.16 -9.56
C ARG A 86 0.63 11.36 -10.64
N SER A 87 0.63 11.86 -11.88
CA SER A 87 -0.02 11.20 -13.03
C SER A 87 0.56 9.81 -13.28
N ARG A 88 1.90 9.72 -13.30
CA ARG A 88 2.64 8.49 -13.53
C ARG A 88 2.45 7.50 -12.39
N TYR A 89 2.51 7.96 -11.15
CA TYR A 89 2.20 7.17 -9.96
C TYR A 89 0.79 6.58 -10.03
N ASN A 90 -0.24 7.39 -10.30
CA ASN A 90 -1.63 6.93 -10.38
C ASN A 90 -1.85 5.92 -11.51
N ARG A 91 -1.26 6.17 -12.69
CA ARG A 91 -1.28 5.21 -13.81
C ARG A 91 -0.64 3.89 -13.40
N ARG A 92 0.48 3.94 -12.66
CA ARG A 92 1.17 2.72 -12.22
C ARG A 92 0.34 1.96 -11.17
N CYS A 93 -0.26 2.64 -10.20
CA CYS A 93 -1.19 2.03 -9.26
C CYS A 93 -2.33 1.27 -9.97
N ARG A 94 -2.89 1.84 -11.04
CA ARG A 94 -3.94 1.17 -11.84
C ARG A 94 -3.41 -0.06 -12.58
N ALA A 95 -2.23 0.05 -13.19
CA ALA A 95 -1.57 -1.07 -13.86
C ALA A 95 -1.24 -2.22 -12.88
N LEU A 96 -0.93 -1.90 -11.63
CA LEU A 96 -0.69 -2.86 -10.55
C LEU A 96 -1.99 -3.30 -9.83
N GLY A 97 -3.17 -3.01 -10.38
CA GLY A 97 -4.45 -3.34 -9.77
C GLY A 97 -4.62 -4.84 -9.45
N PHE A 98 -4.05 -5.72 -10.27
CA PHE A 98 -3.99 -7.15 -9.99
C PHE A 98 -3.18 -7.46 -8.72
N ALA A 99 -1.97 -6.89 -8.60
CA ALA A 99 -1.13 -7.06 -7.41
C ALA A 99 -1.82 -6.54 -6.14
N ILE A 100 -2.56 -5.43 -6.23
CA ILE A 100 -3.36 -4.90 -5.11
C ILE A 100 -4.42 -5.92 -4.66
N LYS A 101 -5.14 -6.53 -5.61
CA LYS A 101 -6.14 -7.58 -5.32
C LYS A 101 -5.47 -8.81 -4.71
N TRP A 102 -4.32 -9.24 -5.24
CA TRP A 102 -3.53 -10.35 -4.70
C TRP A 102 -3.13 -10.10 -3.25
N ILE A 103 -2.52 -8.94 -2.95
CA ILE A 103 -2.08 -8.60 -1.60
C ILE A 103 -3.29 -8.55 -0.65
N ARG A 104 -4.42 -7.99 -1.08
CA ARG A 104 -5.66 -8.00 -0.29
C ARG A 104 -6.12 -9.43 0.03
N HIS A 105 -6.07 -10.32 -0.95
CA HIS A 105 -6.42 -11.73 -0.79
C HIS A 105 -5.50 -12.43 0.22
N GLU A 106 -4.19 -12.22 0.11
CA GLU A 106 -3.21 -12.81 1.03
C GLU A 106 -3.33 -12.24 2.46
N LEU A 107 -3.63 -10.95 2.60
CA LEU A 107 -3.95 -10.36 3.90
C LEU A 107 -5.25 -10.94 4.48
N ALA A 108 -6.28 -11.15 3.66
CA ALA A 108 -7.54 -11.74 4.10
C ALA A 108 -7.34 -13.19 4.58
N LYS A 109 -6.56 -14.01 3.86
CA LYS A 109 -6.18 -15.37 4.29
C LYS A 109 -5.46 -15.38 5.64
N ARG A 110 -4.53 -14.44 5.85
CA ARG A 110 -3.85 -14.29 7.15
C ARG A 110 -4.80 -13.82 8.25
N GLY A 111 -5.80 -13.01 7.92
CA GLY A 111 -6.85 -12.59 8.85
C GLY A 111 -7.88 -13.69 9.17
N GLN A 112 -7.94 -14.75 8.36
CA GLN A 112 -8.79 -15.93 8.56
C GLN A 112 -8.21 -16.94 9.55
N HIS A 113 -7.37 -16.50 10.51
CA HIS A 113 -7.10 -17.28 11.71
C HIS A 113 -8.39 -17.36 12.57
N HIS A 114 -9.22 -18.33 12.22
CA HIS A 114 -10.16 -19.14 13.01
C HIS A 114 -11.12 -18.55 14.07
N ALA A 115 -11.23 -17.23 14.28
CA ALA A 115 -12.08 -16.73 15.39
C ALA A 115 -13.36 -15.99 14.98
N TYR A 116 -13.50 -15.52 13.74
CA TYR A 116 -14.64 -14.67 13.38
C TYR A 116 -15.19 -15.02 11.99
N ALA A 117 -16.38 -15.61 11.97
CA ALA A 117 -17.24 -15.61 10.79
C ALA A 117 -17.97 -14.26 10.75
N VAL A 118 -17.85 -13.51 9.66
CA VAL A 118 -18.72 -12.36 9.40
C VAL A 118 -20.02 -12.90 8.83
N VAL A 119 -20.98 -13.12 9.72
CA VAL A 119 -22.40 -13.20 9.37
C VAL A 119 -22.98 -11.81 9.65
N ASP A 120 -23.75 -11.30 8.71
CA ASP A 120 -24.31 -9.95 8.74
C ASP A 120 -24.93 -9.67 10.14
N SER A 121 -24.45 -8.60 10.79
CA SER A 121 -24.77 -8.14 12.16
C SER A 121 -24.40 -9.07 13.35
N LEU A 122 -23.32 -8.69 14.04
CA LEU A 122 -22.75 -9.20 15.32
C LEU A 122 -21.88 -10.49 15.29
N PRO A 123 -20.60 -10.42 15.72
CA PRO A 123 -19.77 -11.61 15.91
C PRO A 123 -20.11 -12.32 17.24
N LEU A 124 -20.48 -13.59 17.17
CA LEU A 124 -20.64 -14.51 18.31
C LEU A 124 -19.43 -15.47 18.39
N PRO A 125 -18.92 -15.79 19.58
CA PRO A 125 -17.87 -16.81 19.74
C PRO A 125 -18.44 -18.19 19.40
N LEU A 126 -17.80 -18.89 18.46
CA LEU A 126 -18.14 -20.27 18.13
C LEU A 126 -17.66 -21.20 19.25
N CYS A 127 -18.61 -21.85 19.93
CA CYS A 127 -18.29 -22.97 20.83
C CYS A 127 -17.61 -24.07 20.00
N HIS A 128 -16.38 -24.41 20.37
CA HIS A 128 -15.68 -25.56 19.79
C HIS A 128 -16.24 -26.85 20.43
N PRO A 129 -16.34 -27.96 19.67
CA PRO A 129 -16.82 -29.25 20.18
C PRO A 129 -15.91 -29.85 21.26
#